data_AF-A0A2G4HWS4-F1
#
_entry.id   AF-A0A2G4HWS4-F1
#
_cell.length_a   1.000
_cell.length_b   1.000
_cell.length_c   1.000
_cell.angle_alpha   90.00
_cell.angle_beta   90.00
_cell.angle_gamma   90.00
#
_symmetry.space_group_name_H-M   'P 1'
#
loop_
_entity.id
_entity.type
_entity.pdbx_description
1 polymer ?
#
loop_
_entity_poly.entity_id
_entity_poly.type
_entity_poly.pdbx_seq_one_letter_code
_entity_poly.pdbx_strand_id
1 'polypeptide(L)'
;MGGAISGWWLAPSLVGAQKATGVNAEEFLLLDANGKARAGLGLDQNGEVGLVLTSRDGSRKLALSPDDRFAVKLSDQNGRVLWSAP
;
A
#
# COMPACT_ATOMS: atom_id res chain seq x y z
N MET A 1 -27.62 -59.00 17.04
CA MET A 1 -28.06 -57.77 17.73
C MET A 1 -26.81 -56.96 18.03
N GLY A 2 -26.37 -56.10 17.12
CA GLY A 2 -26.54 -54.63 17.25
C GLY A 2 -25.20 -54.03 17.71
N GLY A 3 -24.58 -53.03 17.08
CA GLY A 3 -25.08 -52.08 16.10
C GLY A 3 -23.94 -51.42 15.30
N ALA A 4 -24.37 -50.63 14.32
CA ALA A 4 -23.55 -49.90 13.37
C ALA A 4 -23.51 -48.40 13.71
N ILE A 5 -22.55 -47.70 13.07
CA ILE A 5 -22.43 -46.24 12.83
C ILE A 5 -22.27 -45.35 14.09
N SER A 6 -21.41 -44.33 14.12
CA SER A 6 -21.35 -43.23 13.14
C SER A 6 -19.97 -42.57 13.12
N GLY A 7 -19.45 -42.40 11.91
CA GLY A 7 -18.42 -41.41 11.63
C GLY A 7 -18.99 -40.00 11.60
N TRP A 8 -18.05 -39.05 11.63
CA TRP A 8 -18.13 -37.61 11.35
C TRP A 8 -18.56 -36.76 12.54
N TRP A 9 -17.69 -35.83 12.95
CA TRP A 9 -17.93 -34.38 13.06
C TRP A 9 -16.58 -33.68 13.32
N LEU A 10 -15.68 -33.69 12.33
CA LEU A 10 -14.67 -32.64 12.21
C LEU A 10 -15.09 -31.82 11.00
N ALA A 11 -16.10 -30.96 11.18
CA ALA A 11 -16.35 -29.91 10.21
C ALA A 11 -15.12 -28.99 10.26
N PRO A 12 -14.29 -28.88 9.20
CA PRO A 12 -13.37 -27.77 9.15
C PRO A 12 -14.23 -26.52 9.17
N SER A 13 -13.98 -25.65 10.14
CA SER A 13 -14.54 -24.31 10.15
C SER A 13 -14.17 -23.70 8.80
N LEU A 14 -15.12 -23.61 7.89
CA LEU A 14 -14.95 -22.84 6.66
C LEU A 14 -14.82 -21.39 7.14
N VAL A 15 -13.58 -20.93 7.30
CA VAL A 15 -13.29 -19.51 7.45
C VAL A 15 -13.91 -18.87 6.23
N GLY A 16 -15.03 -18.18 6.43
CA GLY A 16 -15.72 -17.50 5.34
C GLY A 16 -14.72 -16.56 4.71
N ALA A 17 -14.39 -16.80 3.43
CA ALA A 17 -13.56 -15.89 2.66
C ALA A 17 -14.31 -14.55 2.60
N GLN A 18 -13.94 -13.63 3.49
CA GLN A 18 -14.46 -12.28 3.48
C GLN A 18 -14.16 -11.73 2.09
N LYS A 19 -15.22 -11.31 1.38
CA LYS A 19 -15.13 -10.78 0.03
C LYS A 19 -14.25 -9.53 0.09
N ALA A 20 -12.95 -9.71 -0.13
CA ALA A 20 -11.99 -8.64 -0.08
C ALA A 20 -12.25 -7.73 -1.27
N THR A 21 -12.93 -6.61 -1.05
CA THR A 21 -12.95 -5.49 -1.98
C THR A 21 -11.62 -4.77 -1.84
N GLY A 22 -10.58 -5.34 -2.46
CA GLY A 22 -9.23 -4.82 -2.39
C GLY A 22 -8.40 -5.34 -3.54
N VAL A 23 -7.41 -4.56 -3.94
CA VAL A 23 -6.37 -4.99 -4.87
C VAL A 23 -5.12 -5.25 -4.04
N ASN A 24 -4.45 -6.37 -4.26
CA ASN A 24 -3.12 -6.62 -3.69
C ASN A 24 -2.08 -6.30 -4.76
N ALA A 25 -1.20 -5.37 -4.46
CA ALA A 25 -0.08 -4.99 -5.30
C ALA A 25 1.07 -4.49 -4.41
N GLU A 26 2.30 -4.63 -4.88
CA GLU A 26 3.46 -4.03 -4.22
C GLU A 26 3.47 -2.50 -4.42
N GLU A 27 2.85 -2.01 -5.50
CA GLU A 27 2.76 -0.60 -5.82
C GLU A 27 1.47 -0.24 -6.59
N PHE A 28 0.92 0.92 -6.27
CA PHE A 28 -0.16 1.58 -7.00
C PHE A 28 0.34 2.91 -7.58
N LEU A 29 0.27 3.05 -8.90
CA LEU A 29 0.67 4.27 -9.60
C LEU A 29 -0.54 5.03 -10.14
N LEU A 30 -0.58 6.34 -9.92
CA LEU A 30 -1.47 7.25 -10.63
C LEU A 30 -0.74 7.79 -11.86
N LEU A 31 -1.14 7.36 -13.04
CA LEU A 31 -0.56 7.82 -14.31
C LEU A 31 -1.35 9.02 -14.87
N ASP A 32 -0.65 9.98 -15.48
CA ASP A 32 -1.30 11.03 -16.28
C ASP A 32 -1.63 10.54 -17.71
N ALA A 33 -2.24 11.41 -18.51
CA ALA A 33 -2.67 11.09 -19.88
C ALA A 33 -1.52 10.68 -20.82
N ASN A 34 -0.27 11.00 -20.47
CA ASN A 34 0.92 10.61 -21.23
C ASN A 34 1.58 9.34 -20.66
N GLY A 35 0.97 8.70 -19.66
CA GLY A 35 1.51 7.53 -18.97
C GLY A 35 2.56 7.84 -17.91
N LYS A 36 2.78 9.11 -17.53
CA LYS A 36 3.77 9.47 -16.50
C LYS A 36 3.16 9.29 -15.10
N ALA A 37 3.89 8.61 -14.21
CA ALA A 37 3.48 8.47 -12.81
C ALA A 37 3.53 9.81 -12.06
N ARG A 38 2.44 10.15 -11.38
CA ARG A 38 2.20 11.40 -10.64
C ARG A 38 1.88 11.19 -9.18
N ALA A 39 1.50 9.98 -8.81
CA ALA A 39 1.51 9.53 -7.43
C ALA A 39 1.86 8.04 -7.38
N GLY A 40 2.38 7.61 -6.24
CA GLY A 40 2.70 6.22 -5.95
C GLY A 40 2.37 5.88 -4.50
N LEU A 41 1.72 4.75 -4.26
CA LEU A 41 1.59 4.12 -2.95
C LEU A 41 2.24 2.74 -3.04
N GLY A 42 3.25 2.47 -2.23
CA GLY A 42 3.94 1.19 -2.28
C GLY A 42 5.01 1.05 -1.22
N LEU A 43 5.79 -0.01 -1.37
CA LEU A 43 6.95 -0.29 -0.53
C LEU A 43 8.23 0.17 -1.24
N ASP A 44 9.18 0.71 -0.48
CA ASP A 44 10.52 1.00 -1.00
C ASP A 44 11.43 -0.25 -0.95
N GLN A 45 12.71 -0.08 -1.27
CA GLN A 45 13.69 -1.19 -1.30
C GLN A 45 13.96 -1.81 0.07
N ASN A 46 13.63 -1.10 1.16
CA ASN A 46 13.75 -1.58 2.53
C ASN A 46 12.43 -2.17 3.06
N GLY A 47 11.36 -2.13 2.25
CA GLY A 47 10.03 -2.55 2.66
C GLY A 47 9.26 -1.49 3.46
N GLU A 48 9.75 -0.24 3.48
CA GLU A 48 9.06 0.87 4.15
C GLU A 48 7.92 1.39 3.29
N VAL A 49 6.80 1.73 3.90
CA VAL A 49 5.61 2.19 3.16
C VAL A 49 5.70 3.67 2.84
N GLY A 50 5.34 4.04 1.62
CA GLY A 50 5.37 5.43 1.17
C GLY A 50 4.17 5.82 0.31
N LEU A 51 3.68 7.04 0.50
CA LEU A 51 2.82 7.74 -0.45
C LEU A 51 3.55 8.94 -1.00
N VAL A 52 3.71 9.01 -2.32
CA VAL A 52 4.36 10.12 -3.01
C VAL A 52 3.38 10.79 -3.95
N LEU A 53 3.35 12.13 -3.96
CA LEU A 53 2.66 12.95 -4.95
C LEU A 53 3.66 13.88 -5.62
N THR A 54 3.59 13.98 -6.94
CA THR A 54 4.48 14.81 -7.75
C THR A 54 3.67 15.84 -8.54
N SER A 55 4.07 17.12 -8.47
CA SER A 55 3.42 18.24 -9.18
C SER A 55 3.48 18.08 -10.71
N ARG A 56 2.66 18.86 -11.44
CA ARG A 56 2.49 18.71 -12.90
C ARG A 56 3.77 18.85 -13.70
N ASP A 57 4.54 19.84 -13.31
CA ASP A 57 5.85 20.17 -13.82
C ASP A 57 6.97 19.30 -13.22
N GLY A 58 6.70 18.50 -12.18
CA GLY A 58 7.72 17.75 -11.43
C GLY A 58 8.55 18.60 -10.47
N SER A 59 8.24 19.89 -10.30
CA SER A 59 9.02 20.82 -9.48
C SER A 59 8.91 20.54 -7.98
N ARG A 60 7.85 19.85 -7.54
CA ARG A 60 7.58 19.55 -6.14
C ARG A 60 7.17 18.10 -5.94
N LYS A 61 7.62 17.54 -4.82
CA LYS A 61 7.26 16.21 -4.35
C LYS A 61 6.78 16.30 -2.90
N LEU A 62 5.59 15.79 -2.63
CA LEU A 62 5.09 15.55 -1.28
C LEU A 62 5.22 14.06 -1.00
N ALA A 63 5.91 13.70 0.08
CA ALA A 63 6.07 12.33 0.52
C ALA A 63 5.47 12.16 1.92
N LEU A 64 4.80 11.02 2.13
CA LEU A 64 4.35 10.55 3.43
C LEU A 64 4.96 9.17 3.66
N SER A 65 5.67 8.98 4.77
CA SER A 65 6.21 7.68 5.19
C SER A 65 6.21 7.60 6.71
N PRO A 66 5.52 6.64 7.34
CA PRO A 66 5.52 6.49 8.79
C PRO A 66 6.87 6.01 9.35
N ASP A 67 7.74 5.49 8.48
CA ASP A 67 9.03 4.91 8.85
C ASP A 67 10.18 5.95 8.75
N ASP A 68 9.96 7.07 8.06
CA ASP A 68 10.92 8.17 7.97
C ASP A 68 10.88 9.07 9.23
N ARG A 69 11.99 9.74 9.54
CA ARG A 69 12.09 10.68 10.68
C ARG A 69 11.07 11.82 10.58
N PHE A 70 10.76 12.23 9.35
CA PHE A 70 9.72 13.19 9.06
C PHE A 70 8.61 12.46 8.33
N ALA A 71 7.48 12.22 9.00
CA ALA A 71 6.39 11.49 8.40
C ALA A 71 5.81 12.19 7.17
N VAL A 72 5.97 13.52 7.07
CA VAL A 72 5.58 14.30 5.90
C VAL A 72 6.71 15.20 5.43
N LYS A 73 7.01 15.17 4.13
CA LYS A 73 8.10 15.94 3.53
C LYS A 73 7.68 16.56 2.20
N LEU A 74 7.84 17.88 2.07
CA LEU A 74 7.75 18.60 0.80
C LEU A 74 9.16 18.92 0.32
N SER A 75 9.54 18.43 -0.84
CA SER A 75 10.84 18.72 -1.46
C SER A 75 10.69 19.33 -2.86
N ASP A 76 11.70 20.08 -3.28
CA ASP A 76 11.83 20.46 -4.68
C ASP A 76 12.40 19.32 -5.54
N GLN A 77 12.50 19.55 -6.85
CA GLN A 77 13.02 18.58 -7.83
C GLN A 77 14.48 18.18 -7.60
N ASN A 78 15.26 18.97 -6.87
CA ASN A 78 16.65 18.66 -6.52
C ASN A 78 16.73 17.86 -5.21
N GLY A 79 15.59 17.51 -4.61
CA GLY A 79 15.52 16.81 -3.33
C GLY A 79 15.71 17.71 -2.12
N ARG A 80 15.83 19.04 -2.29
CA ARG A 80 15.93 19.95 -1.14
C ARG A 80 14.58 19.99 -0.42
N VAL A 81 14.61 19.71 0.88
CA VAL A 81 13.43 19.81 1.74
C VAL A 81 13.03 21.27 1.89
N LEU A 82 11.82 21.59 1.45
CA LEU A 82 11.20 22.92 1.59
C LEU A 82 10.41 23.01 2.90
N TRP A 83 9.82 21.90 3.33
CA TRP A 83 9.08 21.78 4.58
C TRP A 83 8.99 20.32 5.02
N SER A 84 8.91 20.08 6.31
CA SER A 84 8.65 18.75 6.87
C SER A 84 7.85 18.81 8.18
N ALA A 85 7.16 17.72 8.50
CA ALA A 85 6.49 17.48 9.76
C ALA A 85 6.77 16.06 10.28
N PRO A 86 6.79 15.87 11.60
CA PRO A 86 6.85 14.55 12.22
C PRO A 86 5.56 13.77 12.01
#